data_AF-R7ZIN2-F1
#
_entry.id   AF-R7ZIN2-F1
#
_cell.length_a   1.000
_cell.length_b   1.000
_cell.length_c   1.000
_cell.angle_alpha   90.00
_cell.angle_beta   90.00
_cell.angle_gamma   90.00
#
_symmetry.space_group_name_H-M   'P 1'
#
loop_
_entity.id
_entity.type
_entity.pdbx_description
1 polymer ?
#
loop_
_entity_poly.entity_id
_entity_poly.type
_entity_poly.pdbx_seq_one_letter_code
_entity_poly.pdbx_strand_id
1 'polypeptide(L)'
;MGGEGMTKNNISNVQGDAKLPLPYRAWIDTYYMQVKIIGWVIFSVYSFIAFYKLVIDRLVNVVVVFFHGDYSLGELGLFDYSSWRVTTNFVPFETILRYINYSQYFNLDLIIINLLGNLLIFTPMGFLLPLLSKKFRKAWLIIILGFFSSLAVETVQFIFTVGSADIDDLILNTVGAWVGYFAYKCLLIIPRNKN
;
A
#
# COMPACT_ATOMS: atom_id res chain seq x y z
N MET A 1 39.05 -59.91 -7.44
CA MET A 1 39.39 -59.16 -6.20
C MET A 1 39.79 -57.75 -6.61
N GLY A 2 39.10 -56.72 -6.07
CA GLY A 2 39.42 -55.28 -6.20
C GLY A 2 39.06 -54.69 -7.57
N GLY A 3 38.15 -53.71 -7.71
CA GLY A 3 38.15 -52.38 -7.06
C GLY A 3 39.21 -51.52 -7.77
N GLU A 4 38.94 -50.45 -8.51
CA GLU A 4 38.24 -49.23 -8.12
C GLU A 4 37.82 -48.45 -9.40
N GLY A 5 36.52 -48.14 -9.52
CA GLY A 5 36.02 -47.14 -10.45
C GLY A 5 35.53 -45.94 -9.66
N MET A 6 36.40 -44.97 -9.41
CA MET A 6 36.06 -43.70 -8.76
C MET A 6 36.52 -42.53 -9.63
N THR A 7 35.56 -41.85 -10.27
CA THR A 7 35.51 -40.37 -10.38
C THR A 7 34.34 -39.96 -11.28
N LYS A 8 33.16 -39.76 -10.69
CA LYS A 8 32.17 -38.77 -11.17
C LYS A 8 31.42 -38.18 -9.98
N ASN A 9 32.12 -37.35 -9.21
CA ASN A 9 31.49 -36.39 -8.30
C ASN A 9 30.83 -35.29 -9.14
N ASN A 10 29.61 -35.53 -9.62
CA ASN A 10 28.71 -34.45 -9.99
C ASN A 10 28.01 -33.96 -8.73
N ILE A 11 28.73 -33.15 -7.97
CA ILE A 11 28.15 -32.20 -7.02
C ILE A 11 27.56 -31.09 -7.87
N SER A 12 26.42 -31.35 -8.51
CA SER A 12 25.58 -30.32 -9.10
C SER A 12 24.27 -30.26 -8.34
N ASN A 13 24.07 -29.10 -7.74
CA ASN A 13 22.83 -28.59 -7.19
C ASN A 13 22.46 -29.12 -5.81
N VAL A 14 23.11 -28.48 -4.84
CA VAL A 14 22.51 -28.00 -3.58
C VAL A 14 21.15 -27.35 -3.90
N GLN A 15 20.13 -28.19 -4.06
CA GLN A 15 18.76 -27.77 -4.24
C GLN A 15 18.10 -27.86 -2.88
N GLY A 16 18.16 -26.75 -2.15
CA GLY A 16 17.41 -26.48 -0.93
C GLY A 16 15.91 -26.35 -1.20
N ASP A 17 15.32 -27.38 -1.81
CA ASP A 17 13.88 -27.56 -1.91
C ASP A 17 13.49 -28.62 -0.89
N ALA A 18 13.09 -28.17 0.31
CA ALA A 18 12.37 -29.03 1.23
C ALA A 18 11.03 -29.43 0.57
N LYS A 19 11.05 -30.46 -0.29
CA LYS A 19 9.87 -31.04 -0.93
C LYS A 19 9.03 -31.65 0.19
N LEU A 20 7.88 -31.04 0.46
CA LEU A 20 6.90 -31.59 1.39
C LEU A 20 6.56 -33.05 1.01
N PRO A 21 6.24 -33.91 1.99
CA PRO A 21 5.77 -35.27 1.72
C PRO A 21 4.60 -35.24 0.73
N LEU A 22 4.67 -36.12 -0.29
CA LEU A 22 3.73 -36.23 -1.40
C LEU A 22 2.23 -36.12 -1.04
N PRO A 23 1.70 -36.71 0.06
CA PRO A 23 0.26 -36.63 0.36
C PRO A 23 -0.23 -35.21 0.67
N TYR A 24 0.60 -34.37 1.28
CA TYR A 24 0.23 -32.99 1.62
C TYR A 24 0.39 -32.03 0.44
N ARG A 25 1.30 -32.34 -0.48
CA ARG A 25 1.60 -31.50 -1.64
C ARG A 25 0.41 -31.45 -2.61
N ALA A 26 -0.24 -32.58 -2.85
CA ALA A 26 -1.41 -32.66 -3.74
C ALA A 26 -2.59 -31.82 -3.23
N TRP A 27 -2.85 -31.84 -1.92
CA TRP A 27 -3.87 -30.97 -1.30
C TRP A 27 -3.49 -29.50 -1.46
N ILE A 28 -2.30 -29.10 -1.05
CA ILE A 28 -1.86 -27.69 -1.15
C ILE A 28 -1.93 -27.20 -2.59
N ASP A 29 -1.46 -27.98 -3.56
CA ASP A 29 -1.48 -27.60 -4.99
C ASP A 29 -2.92 -27.46 -5.51
N THR A 30 -3.86 -28.28 -5.04
CA THR A 30 -5.30 -28.21 -5.41
C THR A 30 -5.93 -26.90 -4.94
N TYR A 31 -5.68 -26.48 -3.70
CA TYR A 31 -6.27 -25.26 -3.13
C TYR A 31 -5.44 -24.00 -3.42
N TYR A 32 -4.17 -24.13 -3.81
CA TYR A 32 -3.26 -23.01 -4.02
C TYR A 32 -3.80 -22.00 -5.03
N MET A 33 -4.32 -22.49 -6.17
CA MET A 33 -4.87 -21.62 -7.20
C MET A 33 -6.12 -20.88 -6.70
N GLN A 34 -7.01 -21.57 -5.99
CA GLN A 34 -8.25 -21.01 -5.46
C GLN A 34 -7.96 -19.91 -4.42
N VAL A 35 -7.06 -20.18 -3.46
CA VAL A 35 -6.61 -19.21 -2.46
C VAL A 35 -6.00 -17.98 -3.14
N LYS A 36 -5.20 -18.18 -4.19
CA LYS A 36 -4.58 -17.08 -4.94
C LYS A 36 -5.62 -16.24 -5.67
N ILE A 37 -6.62 -16.85 -6.30
CA ILE A 37 -7.72 -16.13 -6.97
C ILE A 37 -8.50 -15.30 -5.95
N ILE A 38 -8.92 -15.90 -4.84
CA ILE A 38 -9.64 -15.20 -3.76
C ILE A 38 -8.82 -14.02 -3.24
N GLY A 39 -7.52 -14.23 -3.03
CA GLY A 39 -6.62 -13.18 -2.58
C GLY A 39 -6.50 -12.00 -3.56
N TRP A 40 -6.44 -12.27 -4.87
CA TRP A 40 -6.47 -11.22 -5.89
C TRP A 40 -7.80 -10.48 -5.92
N VAL A 41 -8.93 -11.18 -5.76
CA VAL A 41 -10.26 -10.55 -5.67
C VAL A 41 -10.32 -9.61 -4.46
N ILE A 42 -9.88 -10.05 -3.29
CA ILE A 42 -9.82 -9.22 -2.06
C ILE A 42 -8.96 -7.99 -2.31
N PHE A 43 -7.77 -8.17 -2.90
CA PHE A 43 -6.86 -7.06 -3.20
C PHE A 43 -7.47 -6.05 -4.19
N SER A 44 -8.18 -6.53 -5.21
CA SER A 44 -8.88 -5.66 -6.18
C SER A 44 -10.01 -4.87 -5.53
N VAL A 45 -10.85 -5.50 -4.70
CA VAL A 45 -11.94 -4.83 -3.97
C VAL A 45 -11.38 -3.77 -3.03
N TYR A 46 -10.36 -4.11 -2.24
CA TYR A 46 -9.68 -3.16 -1.36
C TYR A 46 -9.08 -1.99 -2.14
N SER A 47 -8.36 -2.26 -3.24
CA SER A 47 -7.73 -1.23 -4.07
C SER A 47 -8.77 -0.27 -4.65
N PHE A 48 -9.94 -0.79 -5.05
CA PHE A 48 -11.05 0.03 -5.53
C PHE A 48 -11.60 0.94 -4.42
N ILE A 49 -11.80 0.41 -3.20
CA ILE A 49 -12.26 1.19 -2.05
C ILE A 49 -11.24 2.27 -1.69
N ALA A 50 -9.95 1.93 -1.65
CA ALA A 50 -8.88 2.88 -1.35
C ALA A 50 -8.83 4.00 -2.39
N PHE A 51 -8.88 3.66 -3.68
CA PHE A 51 -8.92 4.64 -4.77
C PHE A 51 -10.18 5.51 -4.71
N TYR A 52 -11.33 4.91 -4.39
CA TYR A 52 -12.57 5.65 -4.21
C TYR A 52 -12.43 6.68 -3.09
N LYS A 53 -11.93 6.27 -1.92
CA LYS A 53 -11.77 7.16 -0.75
C LYS A 53 -10.75 8.26 -0.95
N LEU A 54 -9.66 7.98 -1.67
CA LEU A 54 -8.57 8.94 -1.87
C LEU A 54 -8.86 9.96 -2.98
N VAL A 55 -9.60 9.54 -4.02
CA VAL A 55 -9.75 10.31 -5.26
C VAL A 55 -11.21 10.51 -5.62
N ILE A 56 -11.95 9.43 -5.87
CA ILE A 56 -13.28 9.52 -6.48
C ILE A 56 -14.26 10.27 -5.60
N ASP A 57 -14.29 9.99 -4.29
CA ASP A 57 -15.17 10.66 -3.35
C ASP A 57 -15.01 12.19 -3.40
N ARG A 58 -13.76 12.66 -3.46
CA ARG A 58 -13.42 14.08 -3.55
C ARG A 58 -13.84 14.69 -4.90
N LEU A 59 -13.58 13.98 -6.01
CA LEU A 59 -13.99 14.42 -7.34
C LEU A 59 -15.52 14.46 -7.49
N VAL A 60 -16.22 13.47 -6.96
CA VAL A 60 -17.68 13.41 -6.96
C VAL A 60 -18.24 14.59 -6.17
N ASN A 61 -17.68 14.92 -4.99
CA ASN A 61 -18.13 16.08 -4.21
C ASN A 61 -18.02 17.39 -5.02
N VAL A 62 -16.91 17.60 -5.74
CA VAL A 62 -16.76 18.77 -6.63
C VAL A 62 -17.83 18.78 -7.72
N VAL A 63 -18.04 17.65 -8.39
CA VAL A 63 -19.02 17.52 -9.46
C VAL A 63 -20.44 17.77 -8.95
N VAL A 64 -20.79 17.20 -7.80
CA VAL A 64 -22.10 17.35 -7.17
C VAL A 64 -22.36 18.82 -6.85
N VAL A 65 -21.42 19.52 -6.21
CA VAL A 65 -21.57 20.94 -5.87
C VAL A 65 -21.72 21.79 -7.14
N PHE A 66 -20.94 21.51 -8.18
CA PHE A 66 -21.07 22.19 -9.47
C PHE A 66 -22.47 22.02 -10.08
N PHE A 67 -23.02 20.80 -10.07
CA PHE A 67 -24.35 20.51 -10.64
C PHE A 67 -25.52 21.05 -9.81
N HIS A 68 -25.35 21.30 -8.52
CA HIS A 68 -26.37 21.96 -7.70
C HIS A 68 -26.53 23.46 -8.06
N GLY A 69 -25.62 24.01 -8.87
CA GLY A 69 -25.71 25.38 -9.37
C GLY A 69 -25.32 26.44 -8.34
N ASP A 70 -24.76 26.01 -7.21
CA ASP A 70 -24.37 26.91 -6.11
C ASP A 70 -23.09 27.70 -6.42
N TYR A 71 -22.24 27.20 -7.33
CA TYR A 71 -20.92 27.78 -7.62
C TYR A 71 -20.47 27.54 -9.08
N SER A 72 -19.79 28.52 -9.65
CA SER A 72 -19.03 28.37 -10.91
C SER A 72 -17.71 27.62 -10.70
N LEU A 73 -17.11 27.10 -11.79
CA LEU A 73 -15.84 26.35 -11.71
C LEU A 73 -14.70 27.13 -11.03
N GLY A 74 -14.65 28.45 -11.21
CA GLY A 74 -13.65 29.31 -10.56
C GLY A 74 -13.91 29.53 -9.08
N GLU A 75 -15.19 29.58 -8.66
CA GLU A 75 -15.58 29.71 -7.25
C GLU A 75 -15.34 28.42 -6.46
N LEU A 76 -15.29 27.27 -7.14
CA LEU A 76 -14.85 25.99 -6.57
C LEU A 76 -13.34 25.92 -6.34
N GLY A 77 -12.57 26.92 -6.77
CA GLY A 77 -11.11 26.95 -6.64
C GLY A 77 -10.38 25.99 -7.59
N LEU A 78 -11.07 25.43 -8.58
CA LEU A 78 -10.46 24.53 -9.56
C LEU A 78 -9.51 25.32 -10.46
N PHE A 79 -8.24 24.89 -10.51
CA PHE A 79 -7.18 25.55 -11.27
C PHE A 79 -6.92 27.02 -10.89
N ASP A 80 -7.32 27.42 -9.69
CA ASP A 80 -7.02 28.74 -9.14
C ASP A 80 -5.72 28.70 -8.31
N TYR A 81 -4.81 29.63 -8.60
CA TYR A 81 -3.53 29.75 -7.91
C TYR A 81 -3.70 30.04 -6.41
N SER A 82 -4.73 30.82 -6.05
CA SER A 82 -4.98 31.14 -4.64
C SER A 82 -5.40 29.91 -3.85
N SER A 83 -6.22 29.07 -4.47
CA SER A 83 -6.68 27.79 -3.94
C SER A 83 -5.53 26.80 -3.81
N TRP A 84 -4.70 26.60 -4.85
CA TRP A 84 -3.50 25.75 -4.75
C TRP A 84 -2.59 26.16 -3.59
N ARG A 85 -2.33 27.46 -3.42
CA ARG A 85 -1.43 27.92 -2.35
C ARG A 85 -1.91 27.52 -0.95
N VAL A 86 -3.21 27.39 -0.72
CA VAL A 86 -3.78 27.03 0.59
C VAL A 86 -4.06 25.53 0.74
N THR A 87 -4.17 24.79 -0.37
CA THR A 87 -4.46 23.35 -0.39
C THR A 87 -3.23 22.49 -0.70
N THR A 88 -2.02 23.05 -0.70
CA THR A 88 -0.80 22.29 -1.00
C THR A 88 0.25 22.49 0.07
N ASN A 89 0.83 21.39 0.54
CA ASN A 89 2.02 21.38 1.38
C ASN A 89 3.12 20.53 0.72
N PHE A 90 4.23 21.17 0.37
CA PHE A 90 5.42 20.50 -0.15
C PHE A 90 6.59 20.49 0.84
N VAL A 91 6.40 21.02 2.05
CA VAL A 91 7.41 21.02 3.10
C VAL A 91 7.27 19.75 3.93
N PRO A 92 8.27 18.84 3.88
CA PRO A 92 8.20 17.61 4.64
C PRO A 92 8.11 17.86 6.15
N PHE A 93 7.25 17.08 6.78
CA PHE A 93 6.88 17.06 8.19
C PHE A 93 6.14 18.31 8.69
N GLU A 94 5.81 19.27 7.85
CA GLU A 94 5.12 20.49 8.29
C GLU A 94 3.74 20.17 8.89
N THR A 95 2.92 19.39 8.18
CA THR A 95 1.57 19.04 8.63
C THR A 95 1.61 18.15 9.87
N ILE A 96 2.51 17.18 9.92
CA ILE A 96 2.72 16.34 11.10
C ILE A 96 3.11 17.19 12.31
N LEU A 97 4.09 18.07 12.17
CA LEU A 97 4.54 18.95 13.25
C LEU A 97 3.45 19.95 13.65
N ARG A 98 2.65 20.43 12.70
CA ARG A 98 1.50 21.29 12.96
C ARG A 98 0.47 20.58 13.83
N TYR A 99 0.13 19.32 13.52
CA TYR A 99 -0.77 18.54 14.36
C TYR A 99 -0.21 18.28 15.76
N ILE A 100 1.10 18.05 15.90
CA ILE A 100 1.72 17.81 17.21
C ILE A 100 1.73 19.10 18.05
N ASN A 101 2.28 20.19 17.50
CA ASN A 101 2.51 21.45 18.23
C ASN A 101 1.22 22.23 18.49
N TYR A 102 0.24 22.09 17.61
CA TYR A 102 -1.05 22.80 17.70
C TYR A 102 -2.22 21.84 17.95
N SER A 103 -1.95 20.66 18.50
CA SER A 103 -2.96 19.62 18.80
C SER A 103 -4.18 20.15 19.56
N GLN A 104 -4.00 21.11 20.47
CA GLN A 104 -5.08 21.76 21.23
C GLN A 104 -6.11 22.52 20.38
N TYR A 105 -5.76 22.88 19.14
CA TYR A 105 -6.65 23.58 18.19
C TYR A 105 -7.36 22.64 17.23
N PHE A 106 -7.04 21.35 17.26
CA PHE A 106 -7.63 20.33 16.39
C PHE A 106 -8.37 19.29 17.22
N ASN A 107 -9.46 18.75 16.66
CA ASN A 107 -10.09 17.57 17.25
C ASN A 107 -9.15 16.36 17.10
N LEU A 108 -8.94 15.61 18.17
CA LEU A 108 -8.08 14.41 18.16
C LEU A 108 -8.48 13.42 17.07
N ASP A 109 -9.78 13.23 16.85
CA ASP A 109 -10.30 12.34 15.81
C ASP A 109 -9.84 12.76 14.41
N LEU A 110 -9.78 14.06 14.13
CA LEU A 110 -9.29 14.58 12.85
C LEU A 110 -7.80 14.31 12.68
N ILE A 111 -7.01 14.52 13.74
CA ILE A 111 -5.56 14.25 13.70
C ILE A 111 -5.32 12.76 13.44
N ILE A 112 -6.03 11.89 14.17
CA ILE A 112 -5.92 10.43 14.04
C ILE A 112 -6.33 10.01 12.63
N ILE A 113 -7.48 10.46 12.13
CA ILE A 113 -7.96 10.06 10.79
C ILE A 113 -7.00 10.52 9.70
N ASN A 114 -6.43 11.72 9.77
CA ASN A 114 -5.48 12.19 8.75
C ASN A 114 -4.16 11.43 8.82
N LEU A 115 -3.53 11.35 10.00
CA LEU A 115 -2.22 10.72 10.13
C LEU A 115 -2.30 9.19 10.02
N LEU A 116 -3.15 8.57 10.82
CA LEU A 116 -3.28 7.12 10.88
C LEU A 116 -4.08 6.59 9.68
N GLY A 117 -5.07 7.33 9.17
CA GLY A 117 -5.82 6.91 7.99
C GLY A 117 -4.92 6.83 6.75
N ASN A 118 -4.06 7.82 6.52
CA ASN A 118 -3.10 7.78 5.42
C ASN A 118 -2.08 6.64 5.62
N LEU A 119 -1.52 6.47 6.82
CA LEU A 119 -0.64 5.32 7.08
C LEU A 119 -1.35 3.97 6.84
N LEU A 120 -2.58 3.79 7.31
CA LEU A 120 -3.29 2.52 7.23
C LEU A 120 -3.85 2.23 5.84
N ILE A 121 -4.16 3.24 5.02
CA ILE A 121 -4.80 3.00 3.72
C ILE A 121 -3.90 2.25 2.75
N PHE A 122 -2.56 2.33 2.88
CA PHE A 122 -1.59 1.60 2.05
C PHE A 122 -1.01 0.35 2.74
N THR A 123 -1.28 0.18 4.04
CA THR A 123 -0.79 -0.97 4.81
C THR A 123 -1.27 -2.31 4.25
N PRO A 124 -2.56 -2.51 3.89
CA PRO A 124 -3.01 -3.78 3.30
C PRO A 124 -2.33 -4.09 1.97
N MET A 125 -2.04 -3.08 1.13
CA MET A 125 -1.28 -3.30 -0.10
C MET A 125 0.11 -3.89 0.19
N GLY A 126 0.83 -3.31 1.16
CA GLY A 126 2.15 -3.77 1.55
C GLY A 126 2.17 -5.20 2.10
N PHE A 127 1.07 -5.62 2.75
CA PHE A 127 0.90 -6.97 3.29
C PHE A 127 0.44 -7.99 2.23
N LEU A 128 -0.56 -7.65 1.42
CA LEU A 128 -1.21 -8.57 0.48
C LEU A 128 -0.35 -8.84 -0.76
N LEU A 129 0.29 -7.83 -1.35
CA LEU A 129 1.11 -8.02 -2.57
C LEU A 129 2.20 -9.10 -2.45
N PRO A 130 3.06 -9.14 -1.40
CA PRO A 130 4.07 -10.19 -1.26
C PRO A 130 3.47 -11.58 -0.96
N LEU A 131 2.26 -11.61 -0.38
CA LEU A 131 1.50 -12.84 -0.13
C LEU A 131 0.96 -13.43 -1.44
N LEU A 132 0.42 -12.59 -2.33
CA LEU A 132 -0.21 -13.00 -3.59
C LEU A 132 0.80 -13.31 -4.71
N SER A 133 1.97 -12.67 -4.69
CA SER A 133 2.97 -12.82 -5.74
C SER A 133 4.40 -12.83 -5.20
N LYS A 134 5.14 -13.87 -5.59
CA LYS A 134 6.57 -14.00 -5.26
C LYS A 134 7.40 -12.82 -5.77
N LYS A 135 6.95 -12.13 -6.83
CA LYS A 135 7.63 -10.96 -7.40
C LYS A 135 7.73 -9.80 -6.41
N PHE A 136 6.73 -9.62 -5.55
CA PHE A 136 6.65 -8.50 -4.61
C PHE A 136 7.23 -8.81 -3.23
N ARG A 137 7.94 -9.94 -3.07
CA ARG A 137 8.60 -10.32 -1.81
C ARG A 137 9.89 -9.55 -1.52
N LYS A 138 10.21 -8.52 -2.31
CA LYS A 138 11.33 -7.61 -2.06
C LYS A 138 10.79 -6.31 -1.49
N ALA A 139 11.27 -5.90 -0.32
CA ALA A 139 10.82 -4.70 0.38
C ALA A 139 10.83 -3.45 -0.51
N TRP A 140 11.91 -3.24 -1.26
CA TRP A 140 12.06 -2.07 -2.13
C TRP A 140 10.99 -1.98 -3.22
N LEU A 141 10.47 -3.10 -3.73
CA LEU A 141 9.38 -3.09 -4.71
C LEU A 141 8.08 -2.58 -4.10
N ILE A 142 7.80 -2.96 -2.85
CA ILE A 142 6.62 -2.47 -2.13
C ILE A 142 6.74 -0.98 -1.83
N ILE A 143 7.92 -0.53 -1.40
CA ILE A 143 8.18 0.89 -1.13
C ILE A 143 8.01 1.71 -2.41
N ILE A 144 8.60 1.28 -3.54
CA ILE A 144 8.46 1.97 -4.82
C ILE A 144 6.99 2.01 -5.27
N LEU A 145 6.27 0.89 -5.18
CA LEU A 145 4.85 0.85 -5.52
C LEU A 145 4.02 1.76 -4.62
N GLY A 146 4.29 1.77 -3.31
CA GLY A 146 3.64 2.68 -2.35
C GLY A 146 3.91 4.14 -2.68
N PHE A 147 5.17 4.48 -2.89
CA PHE A 147 5.58 5.84 -3.24
C PHE A 147 4.91 6.32 -4.53
N PHE A 148 5.00 5.57 -5.64
CA PHE A 148 4.44 6.01 -6.91
C PHE A 148 2.91 5.99 -6.94
N SER A 149 2.27 5.04 -6.25
CA SER A 149 0.80 5.03 -6.15
C SER A 149 0.30 6.20 -5.31
N SER A 150 1.01 6.54 -4.22
CA SER A 150 0.69 7.70 -3.41
C SER A 150 0.96 9.00 -4.17
N LEU A 151 2.09 9.10 -4.88
CA LEU A 151 2.41 10.24 -5.73
C LEU A 151 1.35 10.48 -6.79
N ALA A 152 0.83 9.42 -7.43
CA ALA A 152 -0.26 9.54 -8.38
C ALA A 152 -1.54 10.11 -7.74
N VAL A 153 -1.88 9.66 -6.53
CA VAL A 153 -3.02 10.19 -5.76
C VAL A 153 -2.83 11.67 -5.43
N GLU A 154 -1.69 12.05 -4.84
CA GLU A 154 -1.37 13.44 -4.50
C GLU A 154 -1.34 14.33 -5.74
N THR A 155 -0.85 13.81 -6.87
CA THR A 155 -0.83 14.55 -8.14
C THR A 155 -2.23 14.84 -8.65
N VAL A 156 -3.16 13.88 -8.55
CA VAL A 156 -4.56 14.10 -8.90
C VAL A 156 -5.19 15.14 -7.97
N GLN A 157 -4.92 15.04 -6.66
CA GLN A 157 -5.42 16.01 -5.68
C GLN A 157 -4.88 17.42 -5.92
N PHE A 158 -3.61 17.54 -6.29
CA PHE A 158 -2.98 18.79 -6.69
C PHE A 158 -3.62 19.38 -7.95
N ILE A 159 -3.71 18.61 -9.05
CA ILE A 159 -4.21 19.10 -10.34
C ILE A 159 -5.64 19.60 -10.23
N PHE A 160 -6.51 18.85 -9.55
CA PHE A 160 -7.92 19.20 -9.43
C PHE A 160 -8.22 20.06 -8.19
N THR A 161 -7.22 20.48 -7.43
CA THR A 161 -7.41 21.22 -6.16
C THR A 161 -8.38 20.49 -5.21
N VAL A 162 -8.38 19.16 -5.22
CA VAL A 162 -9.34 18.35 -4.45
C VAL A 162 -8.72 17.81 -3.17
N GLY A 163 -9.15 18.38 -2.04
CA GLY A 163 -8.57 18.10 -0.73
C GLY A 163 -7.28 18.89 -0.51
N SER A 164 -6.34 18.32 0.22
CA SER A 164 -5.02 18.91 0.47
C SER A 164 -3.96 17.99 -0.11
N ALA A 165 -3.21 18.44 -1.12
CA ALA A 165 -2.07 17.70 -1.60
C ALA A 165 -0.91 17.91 -0.62
N ASP A 166 -0.45 16.85 0.03
CA ASP A 166 0.48 16.94 1.14
C ASP A 166 1.62 15.92 1.00
N ILE A 167 2.85 16.42 1.03
CA ILE A 167 4.03 15.55 1.00
C ILE A 167 4.09 14.64 2.24
N ASP A 168 3.49 15.04 3.36
CA ASP A 168 3.39 14.21 4.57
C ASP A 168 2.49 13.00 4.34
N ASP A 169 1.38 13.18 3.61
CA ASP A 169 0.46 12.10 3.26
C ASP A 169 1.14 11.09 2.33
N LEU A 170 1.96 11.59 1.39
CA LEU A 170 2.81 10.76 0.55
C LEU A 170 3.81 9.92 1.36
N ILE A 171 4.45 10.54 2.35
CA ILE A 171 5.38 9.86 3.25
C ILE A 171 4.63 8.82 4.09
N LEU A 172 3.51 9.17 4.69
CA LEU A 172 2.70 8.29 5.53
C LEU A 172 2.19 7.07 4.76
N ASN A 173 1.65 7.25 3.55
CA ASN A 173 1.21 6.16 2.68
C ASN A 173 2.39 5.23 2.32
N THR A 174 3.57 5.79 2.02
CA THR A 174 4.78 5.01 1.72
C THR A 174 5.26 4.21 2.93
N VAL A 175 5.26 4.84 4.12
CA VAL A 175 5.55 4.17 5.40
C VAL A 175 4.52 3.09 5.69
N GLY A 176 3.24 3.34 5.43
CA GLY A 176 2.16 2.36 5.53
C GLY A 176 2.42 1.11 4.70
N ALA A 177 2.79 1.27 3.43
CA ALA A 177 3.17 0.15 2.57
C ALA A 177 4.37 -0.63 3.14
N TRP A 178 5.36 0.05 3.70
CA TRP A 178 6.50 -0.59 4.35
C TRP A 178 6.10 -1.35 5.63
N VAL A 179 5.25 -0.76 6.49
CA VAL A 179 4.70 -1.39 7.69
C VAL A 179 3.91 -2.65 7.33
N GLY A 180 3.08 -2.60 6.30
CA GLY A 180 2.36 -3.78 5.78
C GLY A 180 3.29 -4.90 5.34
N TYR A 181 4.37 -4.57 4.63
CA TYR A 181 5.38 -5.54 4.24
C TYR A 181 6.11 -6.14 5.45
N PHE A 182 6.44 -5.31 6.45
CA PHE A 182 7.04 -5.77 7.69
C PHE A 182 6.12 -6.73 8.44
N ALA A 183 4.81 -6.43 8.53
CA ALA A 183 3.81 -7.32 9.10
C ALA A 183 3.75 -8.68 8.37
N TYR A 184 3.82 -8.68 7.03
CA TYR A 184 3.93 -9.91 6.24
C TYR A 184 5.19 -10.72 6.60
N LYS A 185 6.33 -10.05 6.76
CA LYS A 185 7.59 -10.70 7.16
C LYS A 185 7.50 -11.29 8.57
N CYS A 186 6.95 -10.55 9.53
CA CYS A 186 6.73 -11.04 10.89
C CYS A 186 5.86 -12.30 10.89
N LEU A 187 4.74 -12.29 10.16
CA LEU A 187 3.84 -13.45 10.06
C LEU A 187 4.56 -14.71 9.55
N LEU A 188 5.51 -14.55 8.61
CA LEU A 188 6.28 -15.68 8.07
C LEU A 188 7.46 -16.11 8.95
N ILE A 189 7.94 -15.26 9.86
CA ILE A 189 9.07 -15.56 10.75
C ILE A 189 8.59 -16.25 12.04
N ILE A 190 7.31 -16.15 12.41
CA ILE A 190 6.76 -16.84 13.59
C ILE A 190 7.08 -18.34 13.47
N PRO A 191 7.93 -18.90 14.35
CA PRO A 191 8.31 -20.30 14.30
C PRO A 191 7.05 -21.14 14.49
N ARG A 192 6.76 -22.01 13.51
CA ARG A 192 5.70 -22.99 13.62
C ARG A 192 6.07 -23.92 14.76
N ASN A 193 5.56 -23.68 15.96
CA ASN A 193 5.84 -24.50 17.13
C ASN A 193 5.41 -25.94 16.77
N LYS A 194 6.40 -26.83 16.67
CA LYS A 194 6.14 -28.25 16.46
C LYS A 194 5.73 -28.81 17.82
N ASN A 195 4.43 -28.85 18.07
CA ASN A 195 3.86 -29.73 19.10
C ASN A 195 3.85 -31.16 18.55
#